data_AF-A0A9X9CHC0-F1
#
_entry.id   AF-A0A9X9CHC0-F1
#
_cell.length_a   1.000
_cell.length_b   1.000
_cell.length_c   1.000
_cell.angle_alpha   90.00
_cell.angle_beta   90.00
_cell.angle_gamma   90.00
#
_symmetry.space_group_name_H-M   'P 1'
#
loop_
_entity.id
_entity.type
_entity.pdbx_description
1 polymer ?
#
loop_
_entity_poly.entity_id
_entity_poly.type
_entity_poly.pdbx_seq_one_letter_code
_entity_poly.pdbx_strand_id
1 'polypeptide(L)'
;MICIVFIICFLAQLSTTYAESNRKLNYPSNQNKSFVSGDVFYKQLDKKIYKEYKNAAYSVRKKISFKEVADEEFSFLQKTAVGCRSRVVLQDFFVHPDRQVYFFASFTQNEVEAFHKYIVIDAETKRELQEGKSYHPYKK
;
A
#
# COMPACT_ATOMS: atom_id res chain seq x y z
N MET A 1 -19.51 -38.07 22.94
CA MET A 1 -18.17 -37.74 22.38
C MET A 1 -18.21 -36.61 21.34
N ILE A 2 -19.26 -36.48 20.52
CA ILE A 2 -19.38 -35.41 19.50
C ILE A 2 -19.48 -34.00 20.11
N CYS A 3 -20.21 -33.80 21.21
CA CYS A 3 -20.36 -32.47 21.83
C CYS A 3 -19.05 -31.88 22.38
N ILE A 4 -18.12 -32.72 22.83
CA ILE A 4 -16.83 -32.28 23.37
C ILE A 4 -15.94 -31.72 22.24
N VAL A 5 -16.00 -32.33 21.06
CA VAL A 5 -15.23 -31.87 19.88
C VAL A 5 -15.71 -30.49 19.41
N PHE A 6 -17.02 -30.24 19.41
CA PHE A 6 -17.55 -28.92 19.03
C PHE A 6 -17.14 -27.80 20.00
N ILE A 7 -17.13 -28.08 21.30
CA ILE A 7 -16.70 -27.11 22.33
C ILE A 7 -15.20 -26.79 22.17
N ILE A 8 -14.38 -27.80 21.91
CA ILE A 8 -12.93 -27.60 21.70
C ILE A 8 -12.66 -26.78 20.43
N CYS A 9 -13.38 -27.04 19.34
CA CYS A 9 -13.26 -26.24 18.11
C CYS A 9 -13.66 -24.77 18.33
N PHE A 10 -14.74 -24.52 19.09
CA PHE A 10 -15.21 -23.16 19.38
C PHE A 10 -14.22 -22.39 20.28
N LEU A 11 -13.66 -23.06 21.30
CA LEU A 11 -12.65 -22.47 22.17
C LEU A 11 -11.33 -22.19 21.44
N ALA A 12 -10.95 -23.03 20.46
CA ALA A 12 -9.79 -22.78 19.62
C ALA A 12 -9.98 -21.53 18.74
N GLN A 13 -11.18 -21.30 18.19
CA GLN A 13 -11.51 -20.10 17.40
C GLN A 13 -11.51 -18.81 18.25
N LEU A 14 -11.94 -18.89 19.51
CA LEU A 14 -11.85 -17.77 20.46
C LEU A 14 -10.39 -17.45 20.84
N SER A 15 -9.54 -18.48 20.93
CA SER A 15 -8.13 -18.33 21.28
C SER A 15 -7.32 -17.65 20.15
N THR A 16 -7.61 -17.99 18.89
CA THR A 16 -6.93 -17.38 17.74
C THR A 16 -7.34 -15.91 17.54
N THR A 17 -8.61 -15.57 17.77
CA THR A 17 -9.09 -14.18 17.70
C THR A 17 -8.53 -13.31 18.84
N TYR A 18 -8.40 -13.85 20.05
CA TYR A 18 -7.78 -13.14 21.18
C TYR A 18 -6.27 -12.89 20.97
N ALA A 19 -5.54 -13.85 20.40
CA ALA A 19 -4.11 -13.70 20.14
C ALA A 19 -3.78 -12.62 19.09
N GLU A 20 -4.64 -12.40 18.10
CA GLU A 20 -4.51 -11.29 17.14
C GLU A 20 -4.67 -9.92 17.80
N SER A 21 -5.52 -9.80 18.83
CA SER A 21 -5.80 -8.53 19.52
C SER A 21 -4.64 -7.96 20.36
N ASN A 22 -3.70 -8.81 20.80
CA ASN A 22 -2.63 -8.43 21.73
C ASN A 22 -1.31 -8.03 21.06
N ARG A 23 -1.23 -8.07 19.72
CA ARG A 23 -0.12 -7.41 19.01
C ARG A 23 -0.40 -5.92 18.96
N LYS A 24 0.40 -5.12 19.66
CA LYS A 24 0.34 -3.65 19.61
C LYS A 24 0.57 -3.20 18.15
N LEU A 25 -0.52 -2.97 17.44
CA LEU A 25 -0.53 -2.40 16.09
C LEU A 25 0.05 -0.99 16.17
N ASN A 26 1.15 -0.74 15.46
CA ASN A 26 1.68 0.62 15.31
C ASN A 26 0.69 1.49 14.53
N TYR A 27 -0.10 0.88 13.64
CA TYR A 27 -1.11 1.53 12.82
C TYR A 27 -2.45 0.76 12.87
N PRO A 28 -3.31 1.00 13.87
CA PRO A 28 -4.63 0.36 13.99
C PRO A 28 -5.59 0.86 12.90
N SER A 29 -6.72 0.17 12.70
CA SER A 29 -7.72 0.60 11.70
C SER A 29 -8.16 2.05 11.93
N ASN A 30 -8.26 2.80 10.84
CA ASN A 30 -8.85 4.14 10.80
C ASN A 30 -9.96 4.23 9.75
N GLN A 31 -10.54 3.09 9.32
CA GLN A 31 -11.60 3.02 8.30
C GLN A 31 -12.80 3.94 8.61
N ASN A 32 -13.13 4.10 9.89
CA ASN A 32 -14.26 4.93 10.32
C ASN A 32 -13.95 6.45 10.29
N LYS A 33 -12.71 6.84 9.99
CA LYS A 33 -12.33 8.25 9.84
C LYS A 33 -12.52 8.69 8.40
N SER A 34 -12.97 9.94 8.23
CA SER A 34 -13.08 10.53 6.89
C SER A 34 -11.74 11.13 6.45
N PHE A 35 -11.33 10.79 5.24
CA PHE A 35 -10.13 11.32 4.60
C PHE A 35 -10.46 11.79 3.19
N VAL A 36 -9.84 12.91 2.79
CA VAL A 36 -9.96 13.49 1.44
C VAL A 36 -9.46 12.52 0.36
N SER A 37 -9.87 12.75 -0.89
CA SER A 37 -9.42 11.94 -2.03
C SER A 37 -7.92 12.06 -2.28
N GLY A 38 -7.36 11.11 -3.03
CA GLY A 38 -5.93 11.11 -3.38
C GLY A 38 -5.49 12.38 -4.11
N ASP A 39 -6.30 12.90 -5.03
CA ASP A 39 -6.00 14.16 -5.74
C ASP A 39 -5.94 15.37 -4.83
N VAL A 40 -6.90 15.49 -3.91
CA VAL A 40 -6.93 16.61 -2.95
C VAL A 40 -5.73 16.52 -2.00
N PHE A 41 -5.46 15.33 -1.47
CA PHE A 41 -4.31 15.12 -0.60
C PHE A 41 -2.99 15.41 -1.33
N TYR A 42 -2.83 14.96 -2.58
CA TYR A 42 -1.64 15.24 -3.35
C TYR A 42 -1.43 16.74 -3.54
N LYS A 43 -2.47 17.55 -3.80
CA LYS A 43 -2.32 19.01 -3.91
C LYS A 43 -1.78 19.65 -2.62
N GLN A 44 -2.13 19.09 -1.46
CA GLN A 44 -1.72 19.57 -0.14
C GLN A 44 -0.37 19.01 0.33
N LEU A 45 0.09 17.90 -0.27
CA LEU A 45 1.31 17.21 0.12
C LEU A 45 2.55 18.07 -0.14
N ASP A 46 3.45 18.13 0.84
CA ASP A 46 4.79 18.67 0.64
C ASP A 46 5.51 17.87 -0.46
N LYS A 47 5.92 18.56 -1.53
CA LYS A 47 6.59 17.97 -2.68
C LYS A 47 8.00 17.45 -2.39
N LYS A 48 8.52 17.71 -1.18
CA LYS A 48 9.72 17.06 -0.65
C LYS A 48 9.48 15.59 -0.30
N ILE A 49 8.27 15.23 0.14
CA ILE A 49 7.88 13.83 0.46
C ILE A 49 7.71 13.05 -0.84
N TYR A 50 6.86 13.57 -1.74
CA TYR A 50 6.64 12.94 -3.03
C TYR A 50 6.18 13.96 -4.07
N LYS A 51 6.75 13.80 -5.26
CA LYS A 51 6.42 14.59 -6.44
C LYS A 51 6.43 13.69 -7.65
N GLU A 52 5.36 13.70 -8.43
CA GLU A 52 5.31 12.99 -9.72
C GLU A 52 6.40 13.49 -10.67
N TYR A 53 6.75 12.68 -11.67
CA TYR A 53 7.66 13.14 -12.72
C TYR A 53 7.01 14.28 -13.52
N LYS A 54 7.80 15.29 -13.90
CA LYS A 54 7.29 16.49 -14.60
C LYS A 54 6.56 16.13 -15.90
N ASN A 55 7.07 15.14 -16.63
CA ASN A 55 6.51 14.65 -17.89
C ASN A 55 6.00 13.21 -17.74
N ALA A 56 5.35 12.91 -16.61
CA ALA A 56 4.86 11.56 -16.36
C ALA A 56 3.89 11.11 -17.47
N ALA A 57 4.17 9.96 -18.08
CA ALA A 57 3.28 9.31 -19.04
C ALA A 57 2.06 8.69 -18.33
N TYR A 58 2.23 8.29 -17.06
CA TYR A 58 1.15 7.79 -16.23
C TYR A 58 1.39 8.12 -14.76
N SER A 59 0.31 8.43 -14.02
CA SER A 59 0.37 8.63 -12.57
C SER A 59 -0.91 8.13 -11.91
N VAL A 60 -0.77 7.66 -10.67
CA VAL A 60 -1.86 7.13 -9.84
C VAL A 60 -1.91 7.95 -8.56
N ARG A 61 -3.13 8.35 -8.18
CA ARG A 61 -3.40 9.00 -6.90
C ARG A 61 -4.62 8.40 -6.24
N LYS A 62 -4.44 7.39 -5.38
CA LYS A 62 -5.56 6.71 -4.75
C LYS A 62 -5.50 6.78 -3.23
N LYS A 63 -6.69 6.87 -2.61
CA LYS A 63 -6.91 6.54 -1.21
C LYS A 63 -7.46 5.13 -1.17
N ILE A 64 -6.77 4.22 -0.51
CA ILE A 64 -7.12 2.79 -0.45
C ILE A 64 -6.85 2.24 0.95
N SER A 65 -7.33 1.04 1.22
CA SER A 65 -6.94 0.27 2.41
C SER A 65 -5.54 -0.32 2.22
N PHE A 66 -4.79 -0.49 3.30
CA PHE A 66 -3.43 -1.01 3.25
C PHE A 66 -3.34 -2.40 2.59
N LYS A 67 -4.35 -3.26 2.79
CA LYS A 67 -4.43 -4.57 2.13
C LYS A 67 -4.48 -4.52 0.60
N GLU A 68 -4.90 -3.39 0.03
CA GLU A 68 -5.04 -3.20 -1.42
C GLU A 68 -3.74 -2.68 -2.07
N VAL A 69 -2.75 -2.26 -1.28
CA VAL A 69 -1.50 -1.66 -1.76
C VAL A 69 -0.74 -2.57 -2.72
N ALA A 70 -0.63 -3.87 -2.38
CA ALA A 70 0.09 -4.84 -3.20
C ALA A 70 -0.56 -5.02 -4.59
N ASP A 71 -1.88 -5.07 -4.63
CA ASP A 71 -2.63 -5.22 -5.87
C ASP A 71 -2.57 -3.95 -6.72
N GLU A 72 -2.57 -2.77 -6.08
CA GLU A 72 -2.42 -1.49 -6.77
C GLU A 72 -1.01 -1.30 -7.35
N GLU A 73 0.04 -1.65 -6.59
CA GLU A 73 1.42 -1.64 -7.08
C GLU A 73 1.57 -2.57 -8.30
N PHE A 74 1.02 -3.78 -8.21
CA PHE A 74 1.04 -4.74 -9.32
C PHE A 74 0.27 -4.23 -10.55
N SER A 75 -0.90 -3.62 -10.34
CA SER A 75 -1.71 -3.04 -11.42
C SER A 75 -0.97 -1.89 -12.11
N PHE A 76 -0.28 -1.04 -11.34
CA PHE A 76 0.56 0.02 -11.86
C PHE A 76 1.71 -0.54 -12.71
N LEU A 77 2.46 -1.53 -12.21
CA LEU A 77 3.58 -2.15 -12.94
C LEU A 77 3.15 -2.87 -14.22
N GLN A 78 2.00 -3.54 -14.21
CA GLN A 78 1.44 -4.16 -15.42
C GLN A 78 1.10 -3.10 -16.47
N LYS A 79 0.45 -2.00 -16.05
CA LYS A 79 0.04 -0.94 -16.95
C LYS A 79 1.22 -0.19 -17.57
N THR A 80 2.39 -0.21 -16.93
CA THR A 80 3.62 0.43 -17.41
C THR A 80 4.60 -0.54 -18.07
N ALA A 81 4.12 -1.73 -18.45
CA ALA A 81 4.86 -2.74 -19.22
C ALA A 81 6.16 -3.27 -18.58
N VAL A 82 6.32 -3.15 -17.26
CA VAL A 82 7.48 -3.67 -16.50
C VAL A 82 7.19 -5.03 -15.85
N GLY A 83 6.15 -5.73 -16.32
CA GLY A 83 5.58 -6.94 -15.74
C GLY A 83 6.57 -7.89 -15.03
N CYS A 84 6.63 -7.76 -13.71
CA CYS A 84 7.09 -8.77 -12.76
C CYS A 84 6.51 -8.42 -11.37
N ARG A 85 6.07 -9.43 -10.62
CA ARG A 85 5.45 -9.27 -9.29
C ARG A 85 6.52 -8.80 -8.30
N SER A 86 6.53 -7.52 -7.96
CA SER A 86 7.32 -7.02 -6.83
C SER A 86 6.76 -7.67 -5.55
N ARG A 87 7.60 -8.41 -4.83
CA ARG A 87 7.21 -8.95 -3.52
C ARG A 87 7.25 -7.75 -2.58
N VAL A 88 6.08 -7.28 -2.15
CA VAL A 88 5.96 -6.22 -1.14
C VAL A 88 6.80 -6.64 0.08
N VAL A 89 7.95 -5.99 0.25
CA VAL A 89 8.74 -6.12 1.47
C VAL A 89 8.05 -5.21 2.48
N LEU A 90 7.15 -5.81 3.27
CA LEU A 90 6.57 -5.11 4.41
C LEU A 90 7.72 -4.75 5.35
N GLN A 91 7.95 -3.44 5.53
CA GLN A 91 8.81 -2.92 6.59
C GLN A 91 8.33 -3.42 7.97
N ASP A 92 9.20 -3.36 8.97
CA ASP A 92 9.04 -3.90 10.34
C ASP A 92 7.85 -3.35 11.16
N PHE A 93 6.89 -2.66 10.52
CA PHE A 93 5.69 -2.13 11.15
C PHE A 93 4.48 -3.01 10.87
N PHE A 94 3.77 -3.39 11.93
CA PHE A 94 2.48 -4.05 11.80
C PHE A 94 1.38 -2.99 11.52
N VAL A 95 0.84 -3.03 10.29
CA VAL A 95 -0.22 -2.13 9.81
C VAL A 95 -1.52 -2.91 9.65
N HIS A 96 -2.63 -2.37 10.18
CA HIS A 96 -3.94 -3.00 10.05
C HIS A 96 -4.38 -3.07 8.58
N PRO A 97 -4.95 -4.19 8.08
CA PRO A 97 -5.39 -4.34 6.69
C PRO A 97 -6.32 -3.21 6.19
N ASP A 98 -7.26 -2.76 7.04
CA ASP A 98 -8.22 -1.69 6.73
C ASP A 98 -7.70 -0.27 7.04
N ARG A 99 -6.42 -0.12 7.39
CA ARG A 99 -5.78 1.20 7.54
C ARG A 99 -5.84 1.93 6.20
N GLN A 100 -6.45 3.10 6.19
CA GLN A 100 -6.53 3.98 5.04
C GLN A 100 -5.18 4.64 4.80
N VAL A 101 -4.72 4.54 3.56
CA VAL A 101 -3.44 5.07 3.08
C VAL A 101 -3.62 5.74 1.74
N TYR A 102 -2.66 6.58 1.37
CA TYR A 102 -2.53 7.14 0.04
C TYR A 102 -1.47 6.38 -0.74
N PHE A 103 -1.86 5.79 -1.87
CA PHE A 103 -0.95 5.17 -2.83
C PHE A 103 -0.75 6.13 -3.99
N PHE A 104 0.47 6.66 -4.11
CA PHE A 104 0.86 7.55 -5.19
C PHE A 104 1.94 6.90 -6.04
N ALA A 105 1.76 6.87 -7.35
CA ALA A 105 2.73 6.32 -8.28
C ALA A 105 2.89 7.22 -9.51
N SER A 106 4.08 7.20 -10.11
CA SER A 106 4.40 8.00 -11.28
C SER A 106 5.38 7.24 -12.17
N PHE A 107 5.09 7.29 -13.46
CA PHE A 107 5.82 6.62 -14.52
C PHE A 107 6.18 7.61 -15.60
N THR A 108 7.42 7.56 -16.08
CA THR A 108 7.87 8.27 -17.27
C THR A 108 8.72 7.34 -18.10
N GLN A 109 8.59 7.43 -19.41
CA GLN A 109 9.43 6.69 -20.36
C GLN A 109 9.82 7.61 -21.51
N ASN A 110 10.94 7.30 -22.14
CA ASN A 110 11.35 7.85 -23.43
C ASN A 110 11.90 6.69 -24.29
N GLU A 111 12.51 7.00 -25.43
CA GLU A 111 13.03 5.99 -26.36
C GLU A 111 14.18 5.14 -25.80
N VAL A 112 14.83 5.57 -24.72
CA VAL A 112 16.02 4.92 -24.17
C VAL A 112 15.81 4.34 -22.77
N GLU A 113 14.84 4.82 -22.02
CA GLU A 113 14.65 4.41 -20.62
C GLU A 113 13.23 4.62 -20.09
N ALA A 114 12.95 3.92 -18.99
CA ALA A 114 11.72 4.00 -18.23
C ALA A 114 12.01 4.09 -16.72
N PHE A 115 11.32 5.01 -16.04
CA PHE A 115 11.42 5.21 -14.60
C PHE A 115 10.06 5.05 -13.94
N HIS A 116 10.06 4.34 -12.82
CA HIS A 116 8.89 4.13 -11.98
C HIS A 116 9.22 4.61 -10.57
N LYS A 117 8.22 5.16 -9.91
CA LYS A 117 8.25 5.33 -8.47
C LYS A 117 6.86 5.25 -7.88
N TYR A 118 6.76 4.80 -6.65
CA TYR A 118 5.57 4.92 -5.83
C TYR A 118 5.93 5.21 -4.38
N ILE A 119 4.93 5.69 -3.64
CA ILE A 119 4.96 5.88 -2.20
C ILE A 119 3.61 5.51 -1.61
N VAL A 120 3.63 4.98 -0.39
CA VAL A 120 2.48 4.71 0.45
C VAL A 120 2.58 5.61 1.67
N ILE A 121 1.57 6.47 1.88
CA ILE A 121 1.54 7.45 2.97
C ILE A 121 0.33 7.15 3.85
N ASP A 122 0.54 7.05 5.16
CA ASP A 122 -0.56 6.87 6.11
C ASP A 122 -1.54 8.04 6.06
N ALA A 123 -2.84 7.76 5.93
CA ALA A 123 -3.82 8.84 5.73
C ALA A 123 -4.01 9.72 6.98
N GLU A 124 -3.70 9.20 8.16
CA GLU A 124 -3.88 9.90 9.44
C GLU A 124 -2.61 10.63 9.89
N THR A 125 -1.52 9.90 10.06
CA THR A 125 -0.25 10.43 10.56
C THR A 125 0.57 11.14 9.49
N LYS A 126 0.21 10.96 8.21
CA LYS A 126 0.93 11.48 7.04
C LYS A 126 2.37 10.96 6.92
N ARG A 127 2.70 9.89 7.64
CA ARG A 127 4.00 9.23 7.59
C ARG A 127 4.13 8.35 6.36
N GLU A 128 5.33 8.29 5.82
CA GLU A 128 5.71 7.36 4.78
C GLU A 128 5.76 5.94 5.37
N LEU A 129 5.06 5.01 4.74
CA LEU A 129 4.99 3.60 5.16
C LEU A 129 5.81 2.70 4.25
N GLN A 130 5.90 3.04 2.96
CA GLN A 130 6.62 2.27 1.95
C GLN A 130 6.93 3.18 0.77
N GLU A 131 8.08 2.97 0.12
CA GLU A 131 8.37 3.54 -1.18
C GLU A 131 9.05 2.50 -2.07
N GLY A 132 8.93 2.69 -3.38
CA GLY A 132 9.65 1.88 -4.36
C GLY A 132 10.01 2.71 -5.58
N LYS A 133 11.19 2.45 -6.14
CA LYS A 133 11.71 3.12 -7.34
C LYS A 133 12.35 2.06 -8.23
N SER A 134 12.14 2.14 -9.53
CA SER A 134 12.78 1.23 -10.48
C SER A 134 13.16 1.93 -11.77
N TYR A 135 14.25 1.46 -12.37
CA TYR A 135 14.84 1.99 -13.59
C TYR A 135 15.01 0.87 -14.61
N HIS A 136 14.58 1.12 -15.84
CA HIS A 136 14.61 0.15 -16.93
C HIS A 136 15.20 0.80 -18.19
N PRO A 137 16.46 0.49 -18.54
CA PRO A 137 17.02 0.90 -19.82
C PRO A 137 16.48 0.02 -20.95
N TYR A 138 16.06 0.62 -22.07
CA TYR A 138 15.75 -0.12 -23.29
C TYR A 138 17.07 -0.40 -24.02
N LYS A 139 17.40 -1.68 -24.21
CA LYS A 139 18.54 -2.06 -25.05
C LYS A 139 18.18 -1.72 -26.50
N LYS A 140 19.03 -0.91 -27.14
CA LYS A 140 19.01 -0.70 -28.60
C LYS A 140 19.35 -1.99 -29.33
#